data_AF-A0A6M1NLX5-F1
#
_entry.id   AF-A0A6M1NLX5-F1
#
_cell.length_a   1.000
_cell.length_b   1.000
_cell.length_c   1.000
_cell.angle_alpha   90.00
_cell.angle_beta   90.00
_cell.angle_gamma   90.00
#
_symmetry.space_group_name_H-M   'P 1'
#
loop_
_entity.id
_entity.type
_entity.pdbx_description
1 polymer ?
#
loop_
_entity_poly.entity_id
_entity_poly.type
_entity_poly.pdbx_seq_one_letter_code
_entity_poly.pdbx_strand_id
1 'polypeptide(L)' 'MDNRVTHQFISGSGSEITSVKHGIAYSHFEASQYGFMYFALRPDELLVQCIGHEGGVLYQHIV' A
#
# COMPACT_ATOMS: atom_id res chain seq x y z
N MET A 1 3.86 17.87 -21.84
CA MET A 1 4.20 16.64 -21.10
C MET A 1 3.02 16.37 -20.17
N ASP A 2 2.44 15.18 -20.22
CA ASP A 2 1.30 14.82 -19.37
C ASP A 2 1.82 14.64 -17.94
N ASN A 3 1.40 15.49 -17.01
CA ASN A 3 1.92 15.53 -15.64
C ASN A 3 1.16 14.57 -14.71
N ARG A 4 0.62 13.49 -15.26
CA ARG A 4 -0.20 12.50 -14.54
C ARG A 4 0.72 11.46 -13.90
N VAL A 5 0.55 11.29 -12.59
CA VAL A 5 1.26 10.29 -11.80
C VAL A 5 0.31 9.12 -11.55
N THR A 6 0.79 7.90 -11.78
CA THR A 6 0.05 6.68 -11.44
C THR A 6 0.67 6.06 -10.20
N HIS A 7 -0.12 5.91 -9.14
CA HIS A 7 0.28 5.16 -7.95
C HIS A 7 0.12 3.66 -8.21
N GLN A 8 1.16 2.88 -7.89
CA GLN A 8 1.14 1.42 -7.97
C GLN A 8 0.96 0.83 -6.58
N PHE A 9 -0.07 0.01 -6.40
CA PHE A 9 -0.39 -0.69 -5.17
C PHE A 9 -0.17 -2.20 -5.35
N ILE A 10 0.59 -2.83 -4.44
CA ILE A 10 0.88 -4.27 -4.47
C ILE A 10 0.33 -4.91 -3.19
N SER A 11 -0.76 -5.67 -3.29
CA SER A 11 -1.42 -6.35 -2.17
C SER A 11 -1.53 -7.85 -2.45
N GLY A 12 -0.42 -8.57 -2.27
CA GLY A 12 -0.31 -10.01 -2.57
C GLY A 12 -0.16 -10.92 -1.35
N SER A 13 -0.08 -10.38 -0.13
CA SER A 13 0.26 -11.15 1.08
C SER A 13 -0.95 -11.72 1.84
N GLY A 14 -2.03 -12.07 1.14
CA GLY A 14 -3.26 -12.56 1.77
C GLY A 14 -3.19 -14.00 2.28
N SER A 15 -2.36 -14.84 1.65
CA SER A 15 -2.22 -16.28 1.98
C SER A 15 -0.76 -16.74 2.08
N GLU A 16 0.15 -16.05 1.40
CA GLU A 16 1.58 -16.38 1.37
C GLU A 16 2.40 -15.08 1.45
N ILE A 17 3.55 -15.13 2.14
CA ILE A 17 4.48 -13.99 2.24
C ILE A 17 5.78 -14.35 1.53
N THR A 18 6.19 -13.48 0.61
CA THR A 18 7.54 -13.47 0.05
C THR A 18 8.30 -12.27 0.60
N SER A 19 9.58 -12.45 0.90
CA SER A 19 10.47 -11.37 1.32
C SER A 19 10.56 -10.30 0.24
N VAL A 20 10.32 -9.04 0.61
CA VAL A 20 10.49 -7.87 -0.28
C VAL A 20 11.90 -7.30 -0.13
N LYS A 21 12.37 -6.60 -1.17
CA LYS A 21 13.60 -5.81 -1.07
C LYS A 21 13.28 -4.49 -0.38
N HIS A 22 14.17 -4.07 0.50
CA HIS A 22 14.04 -2.81 1.21
C HIS A 22 14.81 -1.68 0.54
N GLY A 23 14.29 -0.45 0.67
CA GLY A 23 14.98 0.77 0.27
C GLY A 23 14.94 1.06 -1.23
N ILE A 24 13.88 0.65 -1.92
CA ILE A 24 13.70 0.98 -3.33
C ILE A 24 13.34 2.47 -3.44
N ALA A 25 14.13 3.26 -4.18
CA ALA A 25 14.05 4.72 -4.17
C ALA A 25 12.67 5.32 -4.54
N TYR A 26 11.87 4.62 -5.35
CA TYR A 26 10.53 5.05 -5.74
C TYR A 26 9.41 4.42 -4.90
N SER A 27 9.75 3.52 -3.97
CA SER A 27 8.78 2.85 -3.11
C SER A 27 8.49 3.70 -1.89
N HIS A 28 7.20 3.89 -1.61
CA HIS A 28 6.75 4.61 -0.42
C HIS A 28 6.53 3.69 0.78
N PHE A 29 6.31 2.39 0.53
CA PHE A 29 6.05 1.40 1.57
C PHE A 29 6.38 -0.02 1.10
N GLU A 30 7.05 -0.78 1.97
CA GLU A 30 7.51 -2.15 1.71
C GLU A 30 7.29 -2.98 2.98
N ALA A 31 6.52 -4.06 2.89
CA ALA A 31 6.32 -4.96 4.02
C ALA A 31 6.16 -6.41 3.55
N SER A 32 6.80 -7.33 4.28
CA SER A 32 6.61 -8.78 4.17
C SER A 32 5.77 -9.25 5.35
N GLN A 33 4.52 -8.77 5.44
CA GLN A 33 3.58 -9.11 6.51
C GLN A 33 2.25 -9.54 5.91
N TYR A 34 1.57 -10.48 6.57
CA TYR A 34 0.22 -10.89 6.19
C TYR A 34 -0.71 -9.71 6.40
N GLY A 35 -1.57 -9.47 5.42
CA GLY A 35 -2.45 -8.33 5.46
C GLY A 35 -3.18 -8.10 4.15
N PHE A 36 -3.83 -6.95 4.08
CA PHE A 36 -4.60 -6.49 2.94
C PHE A 36 -4.53 -4.96 2.84
N MET A 37 -4.92 -4.44 1.69
CA MET A 37 -5.11 -3.00 1.51
C MET A 37 -6.58 -2.62 1.60
N TYR A 38 -6.85 -1.52 2.29
CA TYR A 38 -8.15 -0.88 2.36
C TYR A 38 -8.11 0.46 1.62
N PHE A 39 -9.17 0.72 0.86
CA PHE A 39 -9.32 1.95 0.08
C PHE A 39 -10.64 2.63 0.46
N ALA A 40 -10.59 3.93 0.72
CA ALA A 40 -11.79 4.76 0.90
C ALA A 40 -11.69 6.00 0.02
N LEU A 41 -12.79 6.33 -0.65
CA LEU A 41 -12.86 7.44 -1.58
C LEU A 41 -13.73 8.57 -1.05
N ARG A 42 -13.26 9.79 -1.26
CA ARG A 42 -14.03 11.04 -1.22
C ARG A 42 -13.99 11.69 -2.60
N PRO A 43 -14.79 12.74 -2.86
CA PRO A 43 -14.79 13.40 -4.16
C PRO A 43 -13.41 13.92 -4.62
N ASP A 44 -12.52 14.20 -3.67
CA ASP A 44 -11.22 14.86 -3.87
C ASP A 44 -10.03 14.09 -3.28
N GLU A 45 -10.26 12.99 -2.56
CA GLU A 45 -9.22 12.25 -1.85
C GLU A 45 -9.39 10.73 -2.00
N LEU A 46 -8.28 10.01 -2.12
CA LEU A 46 -8.22 8.56 -1.95
C LEU A 46 -7.39 8.20 -0.72
N LEU A 47 -8.04 7.71 0.31
CA LEU A 47 -7.37 7.09 1.44
C LEU A 47 -6.95 5.67 1.09
N VAL A 48 -5.67 5.37 1.31
CA VAL A 48 -5.09 4.03 1.17
C VAL A 48 -4.50 3.62 2.51
N GLN A 49 -4.88 2.44 2.99
CA GLN A 49 -4.34 1.83 4.22
C GLN A 49 -3.81 0.44 3.95
N CYS A 50 -2.64 0.12 4.46
CA CYS A 50 -2.14 -1.26 4.54
C CYS A 50 -2.42 -1.77 5.95
N ILE A 51 -3.19 -2.85 6.05
CA ILE A 51 -3.67 -3.39 7.33
C ILE A 51 -3.09 -4.80 7.50
N GLY A 52 -2.39 -5.02 8.61
CA GLY A 52 -1.89 -6.33 8.97
C GLY A 52 -3.03 -7.29 9.36
N HIS A 53 -2.76 -8.59 9.34
CA HIS A 53 -3.78 -9.60 9.64
C HIS A 53 -4.37 -9.49 11.07
N GLU A 54 -3.64 -8.88 12.01
CA GLU A 54 -4.11 -8.59 13.37
C GLU A 54 -5.03 -7.34 13.44
N GLY A 55 -5.26 -6.66 12.31
CA GLY A 55 -6.07 -5.45 12.21
C GLY A 55 -5.30 -4.14 12.44
N GLY A 56 -4.01 -4.21 12.72
CA GLY A 56 -3.16 -3.03 12.89
C GLY A 56 -2.88 -2.32 11.55
N VAL A 57 -2.92 -0.97 11.54
CA VAL A 57 -2.55 -0.18 10.37
C VAL A 57 -1.02 -0.11 10.29
N LEU A 58 -0.47 -0.68 9.22
CA LEU A 58 0.98 -0.69 8.94
C LEU A 58 1.43 0.55 8.18
N TYR A 59 0.56 1.09 7.32
CA TYR A 59 0.82 2.28 6.52
C TYR A 59 -0.48 2.96 6.12
N GLN A 60 -0.44 4.27 5.98
CA GLN A 60 -1.55 5.08 5.50
C GLN A 60 -1.06 6.20 4.59
N HIS A 61 -1.78 6.45 3.50
CA HIS A 61 -1.52 7.55 2.57
C HIS A 61 -2.83 8.14 2.06
N ILE A 62 -2.88 9.46 1.89
CA ILE A 62 -3.95 10.16 1.19
C ILE A 62 -3.38 10.59 -0.15
N VAL A 63 -3.95 10.07 -1.23
CA VAL A 63 -3.64 10.42 -2.62
C VAL A 63 -4.57 11.53 -3.08
#